data_AF-A0A354F1P0-F1
#
_entry.id   AF-A0A354F1P0-F1
#
_cell.length_a   1.000
_cell.length_b   1.000
_cell.length_c   1.000
_cell.angle_alpha   90.00
_cell.angle_beta   90.00
_cell.angle_gamma   90.00
#
_symmetry.space_group_name_H-M   'P 1'
#
loop_
_entity.id
_entity.type
_entity.pdbx_description
1 polymer ?
#
loop_
_entity_poly.entity_id
_entity_poly.type
_entity_poly.pdbx_seq_one_letter_code
_entity_poly.pdbx_strand_id
1 'polypeptide(L)' 'MKRFIDQELKRWKEGRRRKPLILRGARQVGKTYSVRQFGKDCFDNVALVNLQSFLSSWTWGIPARGRLRY' A
#
# COMPACT_ATOMS: atom_id res chain seq x y z
N MET A 1 -9.03 11.68 -14.98
CA MET A 1 -8.64 12.77 -14.06
C MET A 1 -7.14 12.66 -13.82
N LYS A 2 -6.33 13.59 -14.34
CA LYS A 2 -4.87 13.57 -14.14
C LYS A 2 -4.58 13.89 -12.68
N ARG A 3 -4.06 12.94 -11.89
CA ARG A 3 -3.70 13.21 -10.49
C ARG A 3 -2.36 13.93 -10.49
N PHE A 4 -2.23 15.00 -9.71
CA PHE A 4 -0.98 15.75 -9.53
C PHE A 4 0.22 14.85 -9.19
N ILE A 5 -0.04 13.76 -8.48
CA ILE A 5 0.97 12.78 -8.06
C ILE A 5 1.61 12.03 -9.24
N ASP A 6 0.90 11.84 -10.35
CA ASP A 6 1.40 11.07 -11.49
C ASP A 6 2.53 11.82 -12.22
N GLN A 7 2.44 13.16 -12.27
CA GLN A 7 3.50 14.00 -12.85
C GLN A 7 4.76 14.00 -11.98
N GLU A 8 4.61 14.08 -10.67
CA GLU A 8 5.73 14.03 -9.73
C GLU A 8 6.44 12.66 -9.76
N LEU A 9 5.67 11.57 -9.88
CA LEU A 9 6.23 10.22 -10.06
C LEU A 9 7.01 10.08 -11.38
N LYS A 10 6.51 10.67 -12.48
CA LYS A 10 7.23 10.70 -13.77
C LYS A 10 8.51 11.52 -13.69
N ARG A 11 8.48 12.72 -13.11
CA ARG A 11 9.68 13.54 -12.90
C ARG A 11 10.72 12.81 -12.06
N TRP A 12 10.27 12.07 -11.04
CA TRP A 12 11.17 11.22 -10.26
C TRP A 12 11.83 10.12 -11.10
N LYS A 13 11.08 9.44 -11.96
CA LYS A 13 11.62 8.40 -12.87
C LYS A 13 12.73 8.95 -13.76
N GLU A 14 12.53 10.14 -14.31
CA GLU A 14 13.45 10.80 -15.25
C GLU A 14 14.73 11.31 -14.58
N GLY A 15 14.76 11.43 -13.25
CA GLY A 15 15.94 11.84 -12.51
C GLY A 15 17.09 10.83 -12.63
N ARG A 16 18.29 11.28 -13.05
CA ARG A 16 19.51 10.45 -13.13
C ARG A 16 19.90 9.79 -11.79
N ARG A 17 19.61 10.44 -10.65
CA ARG A 17 19.78 9.91 -9.29
C ARG A 17 18.42 9.83 -8.58
N ARG A 18 17.74 8.69 -8.74
CA ARG A 18 16.44 8.41 -8.11
C ARG A 18 16.61 8.19 -6.61
N LYS A 19 16.20 9.16 -5.78
CA LYS A 19 16.14 9.02 -4.32
C LYS A 19 14.88 8.26 -3.90
N PRO A 20 14.85 7.53 -2.77
CA PRO A 20 13.62 6.91 -2.29
C PRO A 20 12.51 7.96 -2.08
N LEU A 21 11.31 7.68 -2.60
CA LEU A 21 10.13 8.54 -2.49
C LEU A 21 9.27 8.12 -1.30
N ILE A 22 8.81 9.10 -0.52
CA ILE A 22 7.84 8.90 0.56
C ILE A 22 6.55 9.60 0.20
N LEU A 23 5.49 8.83 -0.06
CA LEU A 23 4.18 9.35 -0.41
C LEU A 23 3.34 9.55 0.85
N ARG A 24 3.16 10.80 1.27
CA ARG A 24 2.35 11.17 2.45
C ARG A 24 0.95 11.67 2.04
N GLY A 25 0.01 11.73 2.99
CA GLY A 25 -1.27 12.42 2.86
C GLY A 25 -2.44 11.69 3.55
N ALA A 26 -3.67 12.17 3.34
CA ALA A 26 -4.88 11.63 3.98
C ALA A 26 -5.12 10.12 3.74
N ARG A 27 -5.74 9.44 4.70
CA ARG A 27 -6.16 8.03 4.58
C ARG A 27 -7.19 7.88 3.45
N GLN A 28 -7.23 6.72 2.78
CA GLN A 28 -8.22 6.37 1.73
C GLN A 28 -8.20 7.15 0.41
N VAL A 29 -7.25 8.07 0.17
CA VAL A 29 -7.18 8.83 -1.10
C VAL A 29 -6.62 8.06 -2.31
N GLY A 30 -6.46 6.73 -2.21
CA GLY A 30 -6.01 5.90 -3.32
C GLY A 30 -4.52 6.00 -3.65
N LYS A 31 -3.65 6.32 -2.69
CA LYS A 31 -2.18 6.37 -2.88
C LYS A 31 -1.61 5.08 -3.44
N THR A 32 -2.03 3.94 -2.88
CA THR A 32 -1.61 2.60 -3.32
C THR A 32 -1.95 2.35 -4.79
N TYR A 33 -3.12 2.82 -5.24
CA TYR A 33 -3.55 2.67 -6.62
C TYR A 33 -2.63 3.43 -7.58
N SER A 34 -2.32 4.70 -7.27
CA SER A 34 -1.43 5.51 -8.11
C SER A 34 -0.02 4.91 -8.22
N VAL A 35 0.56 4.40 -7.12
CA VAL A 35 1.88 3.74 -7.16
C VAL A 35 1.84 2.44 -7.96
N ARG A 36 0.79 1.63 -7.79
CA ARG A 36 0.67 0.35 -8.49
C ARG A 36 0.50 0.56 -9.99
N GLN A 37 -0.32 1.53 -10.39
CA GLN A 37 -0.52 1.88 -11.79
C GLN A 37 0.77 2.45 -12.41
N PHE A 38 1.41 3.40 -11.72
CA PHE A 38 2.68 3.95 -12.16
C PHE A 38 3.77 2.89 -12.32
N GLY A 39 3.85 1.95 -11.39
CA GLY A 39 4.75 0.80 -11.49
C GLY A 39 4.53 0.01 -12.78
N LYS A 40 3.28 -0.42 -13.03
CA LYS A 40 2.91 -1.21 -14.21
C LYS A 40 3.15 -0.47 -15.53
N ASP A 41 2.88 0.82 -15.57
CA ASP A 41 2.97 1.61 -16.80
C ASP A 41 4.41 2.04 -17.12
N CYS A 42 5.30 2.10 -16.11
CA CYS A 42 6.65 2.65 -16.28
C CYS A 42 7.80 1.65 -16.15
N PHE A 43 7.55 0.44 -15.65
CA PHE A 43 8.57 -0.58 -15.39
C PHE A 43 8.06 -1.98 -15.77
N ASP A 44 8.94 -2.81 -16.34
CA ASP A 44 8.60 -4.21 -16.69
C ASP A 44 8.39 -5.08 -15.44
N ASN A 45 9.11 -4.79 -14.36
CA ASN A 45 9.08 -5.55 -13.12
C ASN A 45 8.84 -4.64 -11.91
N VAL A 46 7.87 -5.00 -11.06
CA VAL A 46 7.47 -4.22 -9.87
C VAL A 46 7.25 -5.14 -8.68
N ALA A 47 7.89 -4.85 -7.55
CA ALA A 47 7.63 -5.51 -6.27
C ALA A 47 6.83 -4.57 -5.36
N LEU A 48 5.63 -5.01 -4.92
CA LEU A 48 4.79 -4.27 -3.97
C LEU A 48 4.80 -4.99 -2.63
N VAL A 49 5.39 -4.35 -1.60
CA VAL A 49 5.47 -4.90 -0.24
C VAL A 49 4.43 -4.22 0.64
N ASN A 50 3.50 -4.99 1.20
CA ASN A 50 2.54 -4.51 2.19
C ASN A 50 2.97 -4.96 3.60
N LEU A 51 3.28 -4.00 4.46
CA LEU A 51 3.80 -4.24 5.82
C LEU A 51 2.71 -4.26 6.89
N GLN A 52 1.43 -4.12 6.54
CA GLN A 52 0.35 -4.05 7.53
C GLN A 52 -0.15 -5.42 8.01
N SER A 53 0.03 -6.49 7.23
CA SER A 53 -0.65 -7.77 7.47
C SER A 53 -0.02 -8.70 8.52
N PHE A 54 0.81 -8.20 9.43
CA PHE A 54 1.54 -9.09 10.36
C PHE A 54 0.79 -9.43 11.67
N LEU A 55 -0.47 -9.01 11.87
CA LEU A 55 -1.19 -9.21 13.13
C LEU A 55 -2.65 -9.64 12.90
N SER A 56 -2.90 -10.92 12.67
CA SER A 56 -4.27 -11.48 12.84
C SER A 56 -4.36 -12.99 13.10
N SER A 57 -3.26 -13.70 13.36
CA SER A 57 -3.32 -15.11 13.76
C SER A 57 -2.63 -15.36 15.10
N TRP A 58 -3.24 -14.86 16.18
CA TRP A 58 -2.97 -15.28 17.57
C TRP A 58 -4.25 -15.37 18.41
N THR A 59 -5.43 -15.54 17.79
CA THR A 59 -6.72 -15.71 18.50
C THR A 59 -7.32 -17.11 18.35
N TRP A 60 -6.49 -18.16 18.36
CA TRP A 60 -6.95 -19.54 18.51
C TRP A 60 -6.37 -20.14 19.78
N GLY A 61 -6.97 -19.77 20.91
CA GLY A 61 -6.58 -20.25 22.23
C GLY A 61 -7.52 -19.87 23.38
N ILE A 62 -8.60 -19.12 23.14
CA ILE A 62 -9.63 -18.89 24.15
C ILE A 62 -10.80 -19.81 23.83
N PRO A 63 -11.07 -20.87 24.64
CA PRO A 63 -12.33 -21.58 24.55
C PRO A 63 -13.44 -20.59 24.93
N ALA A 64 -14.37 -20.35 24.01
CA ALA A 64 -15.58 -19.60 24.25
C ALA A 64 -16.36 -20.31 25.37
N ARG A 65 -16.15 -19.87 26.61
CA ARG A 65 -16.82 -20.39 27.80
C ARG A 65 -18.27 -19.93 27.78
N GLY A 66 -19.18 -20.88 27.57
CA GLY A 66 -20.52 -20.87 28.15
C GLY A 66 -21.55 -19.94 27.50
N ARG A 67 -22.09 -20.33 26.36
CA ARG A 67 -23.47 -19.97 26.00
C ARG A 67 -24.40 -20.83 26.88
N LEU A 68 -24.73 -20.35 28.08
CA LEU A 68 -25.81 -20.90 28.90
C LEU A 68 -27.14 -20.64 28.17
N ARG A 69 -27.80 -21.73 27.78
CA ARG A 69 -29.24 -21.73 27.50
C ARG A 69 -29.94 -22.04 28.83
N TYR A 70 -30.70 -21.09 29.34
CA TYR A 70 -32.02 -21.27 29.97
C TYR A 70 -32.80 -20.00 29.66
#